data_AF-A0A923A175-F1
#
_entry.id   AF-A0A923A175-F1
#
_cell.length_a   1.000
_cell.length_b   1.000
_cell.length_c   1.000
_cell.angle_alpha   90.00
_cell.angle_beta   90.00
_cell.angle_gamma   90.00
#
_symmetry.space_group_name_H-M   'P 1'
#
loop_
_entity.id
_entity.type
_entity.pdbx_description
1 polymer ?
#
loop_
_entity_poly.entity_id
_entity_poly.type
_entity_poly.pdbx_seq_one_letter_code
_entity_poly.pdbx_strand_id
1 'polypeptide(L)'
;MGQRIAITGINSCIASPLLKRLAEDQNVERIIGIDVSPWKGGSKKITFFRKDIQNESISELLSGVDVLYHFNSDVTRIKDSSKTDDSSIEDLKNICRACVKNHVKKVIYTSSSKVYGGHRENLLYLNEESELPKNKGSFQNKGKIEAEDFVRDFFKDYPEIILTVLRPAFVFGPTVNNMFSALYSGRITSLPIGASPHMQLIHEDDLGEAMYLCLIKDLPGIYNVGADDAMSVRKSYRMAGVTVLPLPAFILNLLAGLAVRFGFLPADSGWILVSNYTIFSGNQKFKKITGWEPEYSSEETFASCLDFHKQFENKKLKHKLITFLFTRRPIVKEFLKLLHAAYRVVSLPGLRKIAPWLDPKKNSMTYLPVNESIVAQEQILLPDVVHGFIDQSVYHVVFNKCGCRFGNKCEHHTEDVGCLFMGESALDMPKGISRQVTKEEAHAHVEKAISAGLIPMTGKVRVDNDLFLIPDKKKLLSVCFCCHCCCMMTFFKHAPSDQLDHVMTPVEGMTIEVTDDCVGCGSCIETCGFDAIYIENGKAVHKDICRKCGRCERTCPNHTIKITLHNLNSVEDITERIQQYVYIT
;
A
#
# COMPACT_ATOMS: atom_id res chain seq x y z
N MET A 1 -12.02 -28.10 6.24
CA MET A 1 -11.58 -26.93 7.03
C MET A 1 -10.25 -26.49 6.46
N GLY A 2 -10.06 -25.19 6.25
CA GLY A 2 -8.79 -24.69 5.71
C GLY A 2 -7.72 -24.63 6.80
N GLN A 3 -6.46 -24.52 6.40
CA GLN A 3 -5.33 -24.40 7.32
C GLN A 3 -5.37 -23.06 8.05
N ARG A 4 -5.07 -23.09 9.35
CA ARG A 4 -4.87 -21.89 10.17
C ARG A 4 -3.38 -21.67 10.37
N ILE A 5 -2.90 -20.51 9.97
CA ILE A 5 -1.48 -20.18 9.93
C ILE A 5 -1.18 -19.07 10.93
N ALA A 6 -0.16 -19.24 11.76
CA ALA A 6 0.41 -18.15 12.55
C ALA A 6 1.70 -17.64 11.92
N ILE A 7 1.92 -16.33 11.97
CA ILE A 7 3.12 -15.68 11.45
C ILE A 7 3.64 -14.70 12.50
N THR A 8 4.75 -15.03 13.13
CA THR A 8 5.47 -14.12 14.01
C THR A 8 6.49 -13.30 13.20
N GLY A 9 6.53 -11.98 13.42
CA GLY A 9 7.32 -11.08 12.59
C GLY A 9 6.62 -10.77 11.26
N ILE A 10 5.28 -10.71 11.26
CA ILE A 10 4.47 -10.53 10.05
C ILE A 10 4.74 -9.20 9.33
N ASN A 11 5.25 -8.17 10.03
CA ASN A 11 5.66 -6.91 9.39
C ASN A 11 7.10 -6.93 8.85
N SER A 12 7.78 -8.07 8.91
CA SER A 12 9.11 -8.23 8.31
C SER A 12 9.03 -8.13 6.79
N CYS A 13 10.10 -7.61 6.16
CA CYS A 13 10.18 -7.53 4.70
C CYS A 13 10.15 -8.91 4.03
N ILE A 14 10.53 -9.96 4.76
CA ILE A 14 10.53 -11.34 4.28
C ILE A 14 9.13 -11.95 4.32
N ALA A 15 8.25 -11.52 5.23
CA ALA A 15 6.87 -12.00 5.29
C ALA A 15 6.00 -11.49 4.13
N SER A 16 6.27 -10.28 3.62
CA SER A 16 5.41 -9.62 2.63
C SER A 16 5.15 -10.45 1.36
N PRO A 17 6.17 -11.05 0.70
CA PRO A 17 5.94 -11.89 -0.47
C PRO A 17 5.13 -13.16 -0.18
N LEU A 18 5.31 -13.78 0.99
CA LEU A 18 4.50 -14.93 1.41
C LEU A 18 3.03 -14.54 1.58
N LEU A 19 2.76 -13.39 2.20
CA LEU A 19 1.39 -12.94 2.45
C LEU A 19 0.57 -12.78 1.16
N LYS A 20 1.20 -12.36 0.06
CA LYS A 20 0.56 -12.28 -1.26
C LYS A 20 0.04 -13.65 -1.70
N ARG A 21 0.84 -14.70 -1.55
CA ARG A 21 0.46 -16.08 -1.90
C ARG A 21 -0.61 -16.64 -0.95
N LEU A 22 -0.44 -16.45 0.36
CA LEU A 22 -1.40 -16.94 1.36
C LEU A 22 -2.77 -16.25 1.26
N ALA A 23 -2.80 -14.97 0.87
CA ALA A 23 -4.06 -14.25 0.68
C ALA A 23 -4.90 -14.86 -0.44
N GLU A 24 -4.26 -15.33 -1.52
CA GLU A 24 -4.91 -15.91 -2.70
C GLU A 24 -5.28 -17.39 -2.51
N ASP A 25 -4.60 -18.12 -1.63
CA ASP A 25 -4.82 -19.57 -1.43
C ASP A 25 -6.14 -19.86 -0.70
N GLN A 26 -7.08 -20.54 -1.38
CA GLN A 26 -8.39 -20.91 -0.84
C GLN A 26 -8.32 -21.95 0.29
N ASN A 27 -7.23 -22.71 0.38
CA ASN A 27 -7.01 -23.66 1.47
C ASN A 27 -6.58 -22.99 2.77
N VAL A 28 -6.19 -21.71 2.74
CA VAL A 28 -5.86 -20.93 3.93
C VAL A 28 -7.12 -20.26 4.46
N GLU A 29 -7.60 -20.77 5.60
CA GLU A 29 -8.80 -20.25 6.28
C GLU A 29 -8.52 -18.93 6.96
N ARG A 30 -7.42 -18.86 7.71
CA ARG A 30 -7.09 -17.71 8.56
C ARG A 30 -5.59 -17.59 8.78
N ILE A 31 -5.12 -16.35 8.84
CA ILE A 31 -3.75 -15.97 9.14
C ILE A 31 -3.73 -15.16 10.43
N ILE A 32 -2.99 -15.60 11.43
CA ILE A 32 -2.77 -14.93 12.71
C ILE A 32 -1.42 -14.22 12.63
N GLY A 33 -1.45 -12.90 12.44
CA GLY A 33 -0.25 -12.08 12.34
C GLY A 33 0.17 -11.53 13.70
N ILE A 34 1.44 -11.67 14.07
CA ILE A 34 1.96 -11.27 15.37
C ILE A 34 3.20 -10.39 15.18
N ASP A 35 3.16 -9.16 15.70
CA ASP A 35 4.30 -8.24 15.67
C ASP A 35 4.17 -7.16 16.75
N VAL A 36 5.28 -6.56 17.20
CA VAL A 36 5.27 -5.42 18.14
C VAL A 36 4.95 -4.10 17.44
N SER A 37 5.25 -4.01 16.14
CA SER A 37 5.00 -2.83 15.33
C SER A 37 3.54 -2.80 14.83
N PRO A 38 2.94 -1.61 14.63
CA PRO A 38 1.58 -1.51 14.07
C PRO A 38 1.46 -2.23 12.73
N TRP A 39 0.32 -2.87 12.48
CA TRP A 39 0.04 -3.58 11.23
C TRP A 39 0.17 -2.67 10.02
N LYS A 40 0.91 -3.11 9.01
CA LYS A 40 1.19 -2.31 7.78
C LYS A 40 0.39 -2.77 6.55
N GLY A 41 -0.21 -3.95 6.59
CA GLY A 41 -0.95 -4.54 5.47
C GLY A 41 -2.47 -4.45 5.62
N GLY A 42 -3.20 -5.11 4.72
CA GLY A 42 -4.65 -5.25 4.80
C GLY A 42 -5.13 -6.44 3.98
N SER A 43 -5.50 -7.54 4.63
CA SER A 43 -6.12 -8.71 4.00
C SER A 43 -7.21 -9.24 4.91
N LYS A 44 -8.35 -9.63 4.33
CA LYS A 44 -9.52 -10.15 5.06
C LYS A 44 -9.22 -11.45 5.83
N LYS A 45 -8.22 -12.22 5.40
CA LYS A 45 -7.77 -13.46 6.07
C LYS A 45 -6.89 -13.19 7.29
N ILE A 46 -6.35 -11.98 7.44
CA ILE A 46 -5.37 -11.66 8.48
C ILE A 46 -6.07 -11.11 9.71
N THR A 47 -5.86 -11.76 10.84
CA THR A 47 -6.14 -11.23 12.17
C THR A 47 -4.83 -10.85 12.82
N PHE A 48 -4.63 -9.56 13.06
CA PHE A 48 -3.38 -9.03 13.59
C PHE A 48 -3.43 -8.83 15.10
N PHE A 49 -2.37 -9.25 15.78
CA PHE A 49 -2.15 -9.05 17.22
C PHE A 49 -0.86 -8.27 17.45
N ARG A 50 -1.01 -7.06 18.01
CA ARG A 50 0.13 -6.24 18.40
C ARG A 50 0.67 -6.70 19.76
N LYS A 51 1.55 -7.69 19.77
CA LYS A 51 2.11 -8.26 21.01
C LYS A 51 3.59 -8.54 20.88
N ASP A 52 4.31 -8.41 22.00
CA ASP A 52 5.66 -8.94 22.14
C ASP A 52 5.58 -10.43 22.47
N ILE A 53 6.46 -11.22 21.84
CA ILE A 53 6.52 -12.68 22.00
C ILE A 53 7.11 -13.06 23.37
N GLN A 54 7.76 -12.11 24.04
CA GLN A 54 8.31 -12.25 25.39
C GLN A 54 7.27 -12.52 26.49
N ASN A 55 6.01 -12.15 26.25
CA ASN A 55 4.95 -12.34 27.24
C ASN A 55 4.25 -13.69 27.03
N GLU A 56 3.90 -14.39 28.13
CA GLU A 56 3.28 -15.73 28.20
C GLU A 56 2.00 -15.95 27.33
N SER A 57 1.49 -14.91 26.68
CA SER A 57 0.31 -14.93 25.83
C SER A 57 0.48 -15.53 24.42
N ILE A 58 1.69 -15.89 23.98
CA ILE A 58 1.88 -16.51 22.64
C ILE A 58 1.18 -17.86 22.53
N SER A 59 1.13 -18.63 23.63
CA SER A 59 0.44 -19.92 23.69
C SER A 59 -1.04 -19.80 23.36
N GLU A 60 -1.72 -18.73 23.77
CA GLU A 60 -3.15 -18.52 23.49
C GLU A 60 -3.39 -18.21 22.02
N LEU A 61 -2.47 -17.44 21.41
CA LEU A 61 -2.55 -17.07 19.99
C LEU A 61 -2.31 -18.24 19.04
N LEU A 62 -1.64 -19.29 19.50
CA LEU A 62 -1.41 -20.51 18.73
C LEU A 62 -2.53 -21.55 18.90
N SER A 63 -3.59 -21.25 19.65
CA SER A 63 -4.72 -22.17 19.82
C SER A 63 -5.41 -22.45 18.48
N GLY A 64 -5.46 -23.74 18.10
CA GLY A 64 -6.04 -24.19 16.85
C GLY A 64 -5.26 -23.80 15.59
N VAL A 65 -3.97 -23.45 15.73
CA VAL A 65 -3.06 -23.19 14.60
C VAL A 65 -2.47 -24.50 14.09
N ASP A 66 -2.48 -24.70 12.77
CA ASP A 66 -1.87 -25.86 12.13
C ASP A 66 -0.39 -25.63 11.81
N VAL A 67 -0.04 -24.42 11.36
CA VAL A 67 1.31 -24.10 10.85
C VAL A 67 1.80 -22.77 11.42
N LEU A 68 3.05 -22.74 11.91
CA LEU A 68 3.72 -21.52 12.34
C LEU A 68 4.85 -21.15 11.37
N TYR A 69 4.84 -19.92 10.86
CA TYR A 69 6.01 -19.26 10.30
C TYR A 69 6.67 -18.39 11.36
N HIS A 70 7.96 -18.62 11.61
CA HIS A 70 8.76 -17.80 12.48
C HIS A 70 9.81 -17.00 11.71
N PHE A 71 9.59 -15.69 11.59
CA PHE A 71 10.56 -14.74 11.05
C PHE A 71 11.32 -14.08 12.20
N ASN A 72 12.58 -14.46 12.36
CA ASN A 72 13.42 -13.91 13.42
C ASN A 72 13.67 -12.40 13.18
N SER A 73 13.31 -11.56 14.15
CA SER A 73 13.32 -10.11 14.05
C SER A 73 14.70 -9.50 14.35
N ASP A 74 15.72 -9.82 13.55
CA ASP A 74 17.07 -9.28 13.73
C ASP A 74 17.26 -7.86 13.17
N VAL A 75 16.29 -7.31 12.44
CA VAL A 75 16.51 -6.05 11.69
C VAL A 75 16.21 -4.80 12.54
N THR A 76 15.50 -4.91 13.66
CA THR A 76 15.02 -3.73 14.43
C THR A 76 15.50 -3.62 15.87
N ARG A 77 16.13 -4.64 16.46
CA ARG A 77 16.57 -4.60 17.88
C ARG A 77 18.02 -4.16 18.11
N ILE A 78 18.67 -3.66 17.06
CA ILE A 78 20.06 -3.21 17.13
C ILE A 78 20.19 -1.76 17.64
N LYS A 79 19.66 -1.49 18.84
CA LYS A 79 19.90 -0.22 19.55
C LYS A 79 20.50 -0.40 20.94
N ASP A 80 20.46 -1.61 21.49
CA ASP A 80 21.03 -1.91 22.81
C ASP A 80 22.06 -3.04 22.69
N SER A 81 23.32 -2.69 22.38
CA SER A 81 24.44 -3.63 22.40
C SER A 81 24.83 -4.09 23.82
N SER A 82 24.02 -3.77 24.83
CA SER A 82 24.22 -4.08 26.26
C SER A 82 23.21 -5.11 26.79
N LYS A 83 22.16 -5.47 26.03
CA LYS A 83 21.22 -6.54 26.38
C LYS A 83 21.49 -7.74 25.47
N THR A 84 22.11 -8.75 26.08
CA THR A 84 22.75 -9.93 25.48
C THR A 84 21.78 -10.94 24.86
N ASP A 85 22.35 -11.82 24.02
CA ASP A 85 21.75 -12.94 23.27
C ASP A 85 20.78 -13.86 24.04
N ASP A 86 20.79 -13.83 25.38
CA ASP A 86 19.92 -14.68 26.20
C ASP A 86 18.42 -14.40 25.99
N SER A 87 18.05 -13.17 25.66
CA SER A 87 16.64 -12.80 25.47
C SER A 87 16.05 -13.38 24.17
N SER A 88 16.82 -13.56 23.11
CA SER A 88 16.30 -14.07 21.82
C SER A 88 16.09 -15.59 21.86
N ILE A 89 16.96 -16.31 22.56
CA ILE A 89 16.83 -17.75 22.76
C ILE A 89 15.66 -18.07 23.70
N GLU A 90 15.41 -17.27 24.74
CA GLU A 90 14.23 -17.48 25.59
C GLU A 90 12.92 -17.24 24.83
N ASP A 91 12.89 -16.25 23.92
CA ASP A 91 11.75 -16.03 23.03
C ASP A 91 11.49 -17.26 22.15
N LEU A 92 12.54 -17.83 21.57
CA LEU A 92 12.45 -19.06 20.79
C LEU A 92 11.96 -20.25 21.63
N LYS A 93 12.44 -20.42 22.86
CA LYS A 93 11.95 -21.47 23.77
C LYS A 93 10.44 -21.34 24.01
N ASN A 94 9.96 -20.12 24.26
CA ASN A 94 8.54 -19.88 24.52
C ASN A 94 7.68 -20.22 23.30
N ILE A 95 8.13 -19.84 22.10
CA ILE A 95 7.45 -20.20 20.85
C ILE A 95 7.43 -21.72 20.65
N CYS A 96 8.57 -22.39 20.83
CA CYS A 96 8.66 -23.83 20.62
C CYS A 96 7.77 -24.60 21.61
N ARG A 97 7.79 -24.23 22.90
CA ARG A 97 6.88 -24.78 23.92
C ARG A 97 5.40 -24.54 23.57
N ALA A 98 5.08 -23.35 23.07
CA ALA A 98 3.71 -23.01 22.66
C ALA A 98 3.24 -23.82 21.44
N CYS A 99 4.14 -24.15 20.50
CA CYS A 99 3.83 -25.02 19.37
C CYS A 99 3.46 -26.42 19.84
N VAL A 100 4.27 -27.00 20.72
CA VAL A 100 4.02 -28.33 21.32
C VAL A 100 2.69 -28.35 22.06
N LYS A 101 2.46 -27.38 22.95
CA LYS A 101 1.24 -27.29 23.77
C LYS A 101 -0.05 -27.20 22.94
N ASN A 102 0.01 -26.56 21.77
CA ASN A 102 -1.15 -26.38 20.88
C ASN A 102 -1.21 -27.39 19.73
N HIS A 103 -0.33 -28.41 19.74
CA HIS A 103 -0.28 -29.44 18.69
C HIS A 103 -0.14 -28.84 17.28
N VAL A 104 0.69 -27.80 17.13
CA VAL A 104 1.05 -27.25 15.83
C VAL A 104 1.72 -28.36 15.02
N LYS A 105 1.26 -28.58 13.79
CA LYS A 105 1.71 -29.70 12.94
C LYS A 105 3.02 -29.40 12.22
N LYS A 106 3.26 -28.13 11.90
CA LYS A 106 4.41 -27.71 11.11
C LYS A 106 4.96 -26.37 11.59
N VAL A 107 6.28 -26.29 11.72
CA VAL A 107 7.02 -25.07 12.05
C VAL A 107 8.01 -24.77 10.93
N ILE A 108 7.87 -23.59 10.33
CA ILE A 108 8.75 -23.09 9.27
C ILE A 108 9.59 -21.97 9.88
N TYR A 109 10.84 -22.29 10.17
CA TYR A 109 11.79 -21.39 10.80
C TYR A 109 12.68 -20.73 9.73
N THR A 110 12.68 -19.39 9.68
CA THR A 110 13.49 -18.64 8.71
C THR A 110 14.85 -18.31 9.32
N SER A 111 15.85 -19.11 8.95
CA SER A 111 17.28 -18.87 9.20
C SER A 111 17.85 -17.92 8.14
N SER A 112 19.13 -18.05 7.79
CA SER A 112 19.79 -17.22 6.76
C SER A 112 21.08 -17.87 6.28
N SER A 113 21.46 -17.69 5.02
CA SER A 113 22.78 -18.11 4.51
C SER A 113 23.95 -17.44 5.26
N LYS A 114 23.71 -16.38 6.03
CA LYS A 114 24.71 -15.77 6.91
C LYS A 114 25.27 -16.72 7.97
N VAL A 115 24.56 -17.81 8.32
CA VAL A 115 25.08 -18.83 9.25
C VAL A 115 26.40 -19.45 8.78
N TYR A 116 26.66 -19.46 7.47
CA TYR A 116 27.94 -19.94 6.93
C TYR A 116 29.10 -18.96 7.18
N GLY A 117 28.82 -17.67 7.36
CA GLY A 117 29.80 -16.62 7.58
C GLY A 117 30.74 -16.34 6.40
N GLY A 118 31.27 -15.12 6.34
CA GLY A 118 32.25 -14.73 5.32
C GLY A 118 33.67 -14.97 5.80
N HIS A 119 34.36 -15.97 5.25
CA HIS A 119 35.77 -16.26 5.59
C HIS A 119 36.55 -16.81 4.39
N ARG A 120 37.89 -16.70 4.45
CA ARG A 120 38.80 -17.05 3.34
C ARG A 120 38.70 -18.52 2.92
N GLU A 121 38.37 -19.40 3.85
CA GLU A 121 38.27 -20.85 3.66
C GLU A 121 36.91 -21.28 3.10
N ASN A 122 35.98 -20.35 2.87
CA ASN A 122 34.67 -20.66 2.28
C ASN A 122 34.84 -21.44 0.98
N LEU A 123 34.21 -22.61 0.92
CA LEU A 123 34.01 -23.30 -0.33
C LEU A 123 33.22 -22.39 -1.28
N LEU A 124 33.52 -22.51 -2.58
CA LEU A 124 32.75 -21.81 -3.62
C LEU A 124 31.28 -22.24 -3.64
N TYR A 125 30.96 -23.39 -3.04
CA TYR A 125 29.62 -23.95 -2.96
C TYR A 125 29.39 -24.53 -1.56
N LEU A 126 28.49 -23.91 -0.80
CA LEU A 126 28.10 -24.33 0.54
C LEU A 126 26.75 -25.05 0.50
N ASN A 127 26.68 -26.26 1.04
CA ASN A 127 25.44 -27.03 1.18
C ASN A 127 24.95 -27.05 2.64
N GLU A 128 23.80 -27.64 2.90
CA GLU A 128 23.18 -27.66 4.23
C GLU A 128 23.97 -28.45 5.27
N GLU A 129 24.86 -29.35 4.83
CA GLU A 129 25.75 -30.19 5.65
C GLU A 129 27.10 -29.52 5.93
N SER A 130 27.39 -28.38 5.28
CA SER A 130 28.65 -27.67 5.45
C SER A 130 28.83 -27.19 6.89
N GLU A 131 30.04 -27.32 7.42
CA GLU A 131 30.36 -26.93 8.80
C GLU A 131 30.10 -25.44 9.05
N LEU A 132 29.45 -25.13 10.17
CA LEU A 132 29.16 -23.76 10.57
C LEU A 132 30.30 -23.21 11.46
N PRO A 133 30.81 -22.00 11.21
CA PRO A 133 31.97 -21.45 11.91
C PRO A 133 31.60 -20.91 13.31
N LYS A 134 31.24 -21.81 14.24
CA LYS A 134 30.77 -21.47 15.61
C LYS A 134 31.74 -20.57 16.41
N ASN A 135 33.03 -20.61 16.08
CA ASN A 135 34.10 -19.92 16.81
C ASN A 135 34.89 -18.88 15.99
N LYS A 136 34.52 -18.59 14.73
CA LYS A 136 35.41 -17.87 13.77
C LYS A 136 34.82 -16.62 13.08
N GLY A 137 33.73 -16.01 13.56
CA GLY A 137 33.12 -14.85 12.90
C GLY A 137 32.45 -13.84 13.82
N SER A 138 32.18 -12.63 13.29
CA SER A 138 31.49 -11.52 13.98
C SER A 138 30.26 -11.97 14.78
N PHE A 139 30.00 -11.24 15.88
CA PHE A 139 28.89 -11.44 16.83
C PHE A 139 27.57 -11.88 16.16
N GLN A 140 27.23 -11.31 14.99
CA GLN A 140 25.99 -11.59 14.25
C GLN A 140 25.81 -13.04 13.74
N ASN A 141 26.88 -13.80 13.45
CA ASN A 141 26.73 -15.17 12.92
C ASN A 141 26.47 -16.17 14.04
N LYS A 142 27.08 -15.95 15.20
CA LYS A 142 27.01 -16.87 16.34
C LYS A 142 25.57 -17.01 16.86
N GLY A 143 24.88 -15.88 17.12
CA GLY A 143 23.50 -15.92 17.60
C GLY A 143 22.52 -16.61 16.64
N LYS A 144 22.72 -16.47 15.32
CA LYS A 144 21.91 -17.20 14.32
C LYS A 144 22.16 -18.70 14.32
N ILE A 145 23.42 -19.11 14.45
CA ILE A 145 23.79 -20.53 14.53
C ILE A 145 23.21 -21.13 15.82
N GLU A 146 23.34 -20.44 16.96
CA GLU A 146 22.78 -20.89 18.24
C GLU A 146 21.26 -21.00 18.21
N ALA A 147 20.56 -20.03 17.63
CA ALA A 147 19.11 -20.08 17.45
C ALA A 147 18.68 -21.25 16.55
N GLU A 148 19.38 -21.48 15.44
CA GLU A 148 19.08 -22.59 14.54
C GLU A 148 19.36 -23.96 15.19
N ASP A 149 20.49 -24.09 15.88
CA ASP A 149 20.85 -25.28 16.64
C ASP A 149 19.80 -25.55 17.73
N PHE A 150 19.39 -24.53 18.47
CA PHE A 150 18.35 -24.64 19.51
C PHE A 150 17.02 -25.15 18.95
N VAL A 151 16.49 -24.52 17.90
CA VAL A 151 15.21 -24.92 17.31
C VAL A 151 15.28 -26.35 16.78
N ARG A 152 16.38 -26.69 16.09
CA ARG A 152 16.59 -28.04 15.57
C ARG A 152 16.66 -29.07 16.69
N ASP A 153 17.40 -28.79 17.75
CA ASP A 153 17.59 -29.74 18.84
C ASP A 153 16.32 -29.87 19.69
N PHE A 154 15.56 -28.79 19.88
CA PHE A 154 14.27 -28.83 20.57
C PHE A 154 13.25 -29.72 19.87
N PHE A 155 13.07 -29.57 18.56
CA PHE A 155 12.06 -30.34 17.82
C PHE A 155 12.47 -31.79 17.53
N LYS A 156 13.71 -32.22 17.82
CA LYS A 156 14.08 -33.65 17.80
C LYS A 156 13.25 -34.48 18.78
N ASP A 157 12.87 -33.89 19.90
CA ASP A 157 12.08 -34.54 20.94
C ASP A 157 10.58 -34.59 20.59
N TYR A 158 10.15 -33.93 19.51
CA TYR A 158 8.76 -33.83 19.06
C TYR A 158 8.64 -34.15 17.55
N PRO A 159 8.93 -35.40 17.12
CA PRO A 159 8.98 -35.79 15.71
C PRO A 159 7.63 -35.70 14.98
N GLU A 160 6.51 -35.57 15.71
CA GLU A 160 5.18 -35.31 15.16
C GLU A 160 5.03 -33.89 14.58
N ILE A 161 5.92 -32.96 14.96
CA ILE A 161 5.95 -31.60 14.44
C ILE A 161 6.99 -31.51 13.32
N ILE A 162 6.53 -31.21 12.10
CA ILE A 162 7.44 -31.06 10.96
C ILE A 162 8.19 -29.74 11.10
N LEU A 163 9.50 -29.81 11.35
CA LEU A 163 10.38 -28.64 11.32
C LEU A 163 11.03 -28.46 9.94
N THR A 164 10.76 -27.33 9.30
CA THR A 164 11.45 -26.87 8.09
C THR A 164 12.29 -25.65 8.43
N VAL A 165 13.61 -25.73 8.23
CA VAL A 165 14.53 -24.61 8.39
C VAL A 165 14.93 -24.09 7.02
N LEU A 166 14.58 -22.84 6.72
CA LEU A 166 14.92 -22.21 5.45
C LEU A 166 16.08 -21.23 5.64
N ARG A 167 17.15 -21.37 4.85
CA ARG A 167 18.33 -20.48 4.83
C ARG A 167 18.33 -19.67 3.52
N PRO A 168 17.57 -18.55 3.45
CA PRO A 168 17.59 -17.71 2.27
C PRO A 168 18.92 -16.96 2.11
N ALA A 169 19.29 -16.76 0.84
CA ALA A 169 20.32 -15.83 0.41
C ALA A 169 19.94 -14.35 0.72
N PHE A 170 20.73 -13.38 0.27
CA PHE A 170 20.43 -11.97 0.54
C PHE A 170 19.17 -11.53 -0.19
N VAL A 171 18.10 -11.29 0.57
CA VAL A 171 16.79 -10.93 0.02
C VAL A 171 16.81 -9.51 -0.52
N PHE A 172 16.46 -9.35 -1.80
CA PHE A 172 16.32 -8.08 -2.50
C PHE A 172 15.05 -8.10 -3.35
N GLY A 173 14.48 -6.94 -3.58
CA GLY A 173 13.30 -6.79 -4.43
C GLY A 173 12.71 -5.40 -4.29
N PRO A 174 11.71 -5.06 -5.13
CA PRO A 174 10.99 -3.80 -5.08
C PRO A 174 10.45 -3.42 -3.69
N THR A 175 9.91 -4.36 -2.92
CA THR A 175 9.28 -4.08 -1.62
C THR A 175 10.20 -4.30 -0.41
N VAL A 176 11.38 -4.87 -0.61
CA VAL A 176 12.35 -5.16 0.45
C VAL A 176 13.13 -3.91 0.83
N ASN A 177 13.00 -3.51 2.10
CA ASN A 177 13.83 -2.47 2.70
C ASN A 177 14.71 -3.08 3.81
N ASN A 178 16.03 -3.11 3.60
CA ASN A 178 16.99 -3.69 4.53
C ASN A 178 18.23 -2.78 4.69
N MET A 179 19.15 -3.12 5.58
CA MET A 179 20.35 -2.30 5.81
C MET A 179 21.21 -2.11 4.54
N PHE A 180 21.24 -3.11 3.64
CA PHE A 180 22.04 -3.05 2.43
C PHE A 180 21.40 -2.14 1.37
N SER A 181 20.07 -2.08 1.26
CA SER A 181 19.41 -1.12 0.37
C SER A 181 19.78 0.34 0.70
N ALA A 182 20.01 0.66 1.99
CA ALA A 182 20.50 1.98 2.40
C ALA A 182 21.92 2.29 1.89
N LEU A 183 22.83 1.30 1.85
CA LEU A 183 24.19 1.49 1.32
C LEU A 183 24.19 1.80 -0.18
N TYR A 184 23.26 1.20 -0.93
CA TYR A 184 23.10 1.45 -2.38
C TYR A 184 22.37 2.75 -2.70
N SER A 185 21.71 3.35 -1.71
CA SER A 185 21.03 4.64 -1.86
C SER A 185 21.97 5.85 -1.62
N GLY A 186 23.20 5.61 -1.18
CA GLY A 186 24.20 6.67 -0.92
C GLY A 186 24.90 7.17 -2.19
N ARG A 187 25.57 8.32 -2.09
CA ARG A 187 26.43 8.82 -3.19
C ARG A 187 27.84 8.21 -3.18
N ILE A 188 28.34 7.92 -1.98
CA ILE A 188 29.69 7.42 -1.75
C ILE A 188 29.59 6.29 -0.72
N THR A 189 30.30 5.20 -0.97
CA THR A 189 30.53 4.12 0.00
C THR A 189 32.03 3.79 0.04
N SER A 190 32.42 2.86 0.91
CA SER A 190 33.79 2.36 0.98
C SER A 190 33.84 0.84 1.04
N LEU A 191 34.86 0.26 0.41
CA LEU A 191 35.13 -1.17 0.42
C LEU A 191 36.59 -1.46 0.79
N PRO A 192 36.89 -2.62 1.38
CA PRO A 192 38.25 -3.06 1.62
C PRO A 192 39.09 -3.08 0.33
N ILE A 193 40.34 -2.62 0.40
CA ILE A 193 41.28 -2.69 -0.73
C ILE A 193 41.40 -4.14 -1.21
N GLY A 194 41.28 -4.36 -2.51
CA GLY A 194 41.38 -5.69 -3.14
C GLY A 194 40.13 -6.56 -3.03
N ALA A 195 39.14 -6.18 -2.22
CA ALA A 195 37.89 -6.95 -2.09
C ALA A 195 36.97 -6.73 -3.30
N SER A 196 36.44 -7.84 -3.82
CA SER A 196 35.33 -7.88 -4.77
C SER A 196 34.59 -9.23 -4.66
N PRO A 197 33.98 -9.54 -3.51
CA PRO A 197 33.23 -10.77 -3.38
C PRO A 197 32.01 -10.74 -4.30
N HIS A 198 31.47 -11.93 -4.54
CA HIS A 198 30.21 -12.11 -5.24
C HIS A 198 29.13 -12.40 -4.20
N MET A 199 28.00 -11.72 -4.29
CA MET A 199 26.85 -11.94 -3.42
C MET A 199 25.78 -12.68 -4.19
N GLN A 200 25.34 -13.79 -3.64
CA GLN A 200 24.13 -14.47 -4.07
C GLN A 200 22.92 -13.73 -3.50
N LEU A 201 22.04 -13.27 -4.36
CA LEU A 201 20.77 -12.65 -3.96
C LEU A 201 19.62 -13.63 -4.15
N ILE A 202 18.46 -13.31 -3.58
CA ILE A 202 17.18 -13.97 -3.89
C ILE A 202 16.13 -12.89 -4.07
N HIS A 203 15.35 -12.98 -5.15
CA HIS A 203 14.25 -12.06 -5.38
C HIS A 203 13.14 -12.29 -4.35
N GLU A 204 12.45 -11.22 -3.96
CA GLU A 204 11.39 -11.28 -2.96
C GLU A 204 10.26 -12.24 -3.36
N ASP A 205 9.88 -12.26 -4.64
CA ASP A 205 8.86 -13.19 -5.17
C ASP A 205 9.35 -14.66 -5.15
N ASP A 206 10.61 -14.91 -5.53
CA ASP A 206 11.21 -16.26 -5.49
C ASP A 206 11.22 -16.84 -4.07
N LEU A 207 11.55 -15.99 -3.09
CA LEU A 207 11.50 -16.35 -1.68
C LEU A 207 10.05 -16.56 -1.21
N GLY A 208 9.11 -15.72 -1.66
CA GLY A 208 7.69 -15.89 -1.43
C GLY A 208 7.19 -17.28 -1.85
N GLU A 209 7.56 -17.70 -3.06
CA GLU A 209 7.21 -19.02 -3.58
C GLU A 209 7.91 -20.16 -2.82
N ALA A 210 9.19 -20.03 -2.49
CA ALA A 210 9.89 -21.01 -1.68
C ALA A 210 9.21 -21.21 -0.31
N MET A 211 8.84 -20.12 0.37
CA MET A 211 8.12 -20.18 1.64
C MET A 211 6.73 -20.79 1.49
N TYR A 212 6.03 -20.50 0.38
CA TYR A 212 4.73 -21.09 0.07
C TYR A 212 4.84 -22.61 -0.17
N LEU A 213 5.89 -23.07 -0.86
CA LEU A 213 6.15 -24.49 -1.06
C LEU A 213 6.38 -25.24 0.27
N CYS A 214 7.00 -24.58 1.26
CA CYS A 214 7.13 -25.13 2.61
C CYS A 214 5.77 -25.30 3.33
N LEU A 215 4.74 -24.52 2.98
CA LEU A 215 3.38 -24.73 3.51
C LEU A 215 2.80 -26.03 2.97
N ILE A 216 2.79 -26.15 1.63
CA ILE A 216 2.01 -27.16 0.92
C ILE A 216 2.73 -28.52 0.83
N LYS A 217 4.06 -28.55 1.03
CA LYS A 217 4.85 -29.79 1.07
C LYS A 217 5.39 -30.03 2.48
N ASP A 218 5.51 -31.29 2.85
CA ASP A 218 6.13 -31.70 4.11
C ASP A 218 7.64 -31.82 3.90
N LEU A 219 8.37 -30.81 4.35
CA LEU A 219 9.81 -30.65 4.10
C LEU A 219 10.60 -30.66 5.42
N PRO A 220 10.74 -31.80 6.11
CA PRO A 220 11.55 -31.86 7.32
C PRO A 220 13.03 -31.58 6.98
N GLY A 221 13.69 -30.79 7.82
CA GLY A 221 15.12 -30.51 7.74
C GLY A 221 15.47 -29.11 7.24
N ILE A 222 16.73 -28.95 6.84
CA ILE A 222 17.34 -27.66 6.47
C ILE A 222 17.43 -27.54 4.95
N TYR A 223 17.13 -26.35 4.42
CA TYR A 223 17.13 -26.04 3.00
C TYR A 223 17.69 -24.65 2.70
N ASN A 224 18.64 -24.57 1.79
CA ASN A 224 19.13 -23.32 1.22
C ASN A 224 18.24 -22.87 0.05
N VAL A 225 17.99 -21.57 -0.05
CA VAL A 225 17.29 -20.97 -1.19
C VAL A 225 17.99 -19.69 -1.63
N GLY A 226 18.20 -19.54 -2.93
CA GLY A 226 18.93 -18.44 -3.54
C GLY A 226 18.92 -18.53 -5.06
N ALA A 227 19.28 -17.44 -5.75
CA ALA A 227 19.50 -17.45 -7.19
C ALA A 227 20.62 -18.42 -7.59
N ASP A 228 20.63 -18.87 -8.83
CA ASP A 228 21.64 -19.81 -9.34
C ASP A 228 23.02 -19.19 -9.62
N ASP A 229 23.08 -17.87 -9.56
CA ASP A 229 24.26 -17.07 -9.80
C ASP A 229 24.54 -16.13 -8.61
N ALA A 230 25.65 -15.40 -8.71
CA ALA A 230 26.00 -14.36 -7.77
C ALA A 230 26.62 -13.18 -8.51
N MET A 231 26.38 -11.98 -8.00
CA MET A 231 26.87 -10.75 -8.63
C MET A 231 28.02 -10.11 -7.83
N SER A 232 28.98 -9.52 -8.52
CA SER A 232 30.06 -8.75 -7.88
C SER A 232 29.50 -7.57 -7.09
N VAL A 233 29.95 -7.41 -5.84
CA VAL A 233 29.62 -6.23 -5.02
C VAL A 233 30.03 -4.93 -5.73
N ARG A 234 31.19 -4.90 -6.40
CA ARG A 234 31.62 -3.70 -7.16
C ARG A 234 30.70 -3.40 -8.34
N LYS A 235 30.20 -4.44 -9.01
CA LYS A 235 29.19 -4.29 -10.07
C LYS A 235 27.90 -3.72 -9.51
N SER A 236 27.42 -4.20 -8.36
CA SER A 236 26.21 -3.67 -7.69
C SER A 236 26.33 -2.17 -7.39
N TYR A 237 27.44 -1.70 -6.83
CA TYR A 237 27.64 -0.26 -6.59
C TYR A 237 27.72 0.56 -7.88
N ARG A 238 28.35 0.02 -8.94
CA ARG A 238 28.38 0.69 -10.25
C ARG A 238 26.98 0.83 -10.85
N MET A 239 26.16 -0.22 -10.79
CA MET A 239 24.76 -0.18 -11.25
C MET A 239 23.93 0.84 -10.45
N ALA A 240 24.19 0.95 -9.14
CA ALA A 240 23.54 1.91 -8.27
C ALA A 240 24.04 3.37 -8.46
N GLY A 241 25.12 3.59 -9.22
CA GLY A 241 25.73 4.91 -9.38
C GLY A 241 26.47 5.41 -8.13
N VAL A 242 26.87 4.51 -7.25
CA VAL A 242 27.55 4.83 -5.99
C VAL A 242 29.07 4.80 -6.21
N THR A 243 29.77 5.86 -5.82
CA THR A 243 31.23 5.90 -5.88
C THR A 243 31.84 5.10 -4.72
N VAL A 244 32.70 4.13 -5.03
CA VAL A 244 33.36 3.29 -4.02
C VAL A 244 34.77 3.79 -3.73
N LEU A 245 35.03 4.17 -2.47
CA LEU A 245 36.36 4.51 -1.97
C LEU A 245 37.07 3.26 -1.42
N PRO A 246 38.21 2.83 -2.01
CA PRO A 246 38.97 1.71 -1.47
C PRO A 246 39.71 2.14 -0.20
N LEU A 247 39.46 1.48 0.92
CA LEU A 247 40.13 1.75 2.19
C LEU A 247 40.72 0.47 2.80
N PRO A 248 41.84 0.54 3.53
CA PRO A 248 42.32 -0.60 4.31
C PRO A 248 41.24 -1.09 5.31
N ALA A 249 41.10 -2.41 5.45
CA ALA A 249 40.05 -3.01 6.28
C ALA A 249 40.06 -2.52 7.75
N PHE A 250 41.24 -2.26 8.32
CA PHE A 250 41.36 -1.76 9.68
C PHE A 250 40.77 -0.35 9.86
N ILE A 251 40.85 0.52 8.84
CA ILE A 251 40.25 1.85 8.86
C ILE A 251 38.73 1.74 8.80
N LEU A 252 38.21 0.86 7.96
CA LEU A 252 36.76 0.61 7.87
C LEU A 252 36.19 0.10 9.19
N ASN A 253 36.89 -0.83 9.85
CA ASN A 253 36.50 -1.33 11.16
C ASN A 253 36.52 -0.22 12.22
N LEU A 254 37.55 0.65 12.22
CA LEU A 254 37.63 1.80 13.13
C LEU A 254 36.48 2.78 12.91
N LEU A 255 36.22 3.18 11.67
CA LEU A 255 35.14 4.11 11.32
C LEU A 255 33.77 3.53 11.64
N ALA A 256 33.54 2.25 11.36
CA ALA A 256 32.30 1.56 11.72
C ALA A 256 32.12 1.53 13.24
N GLY A 257 33.17 1.20 14.00
CA GLY A 257 33.13 1.21 15.47
C GLY A 257 32.80 2.58 16.06
N LEU A 258 33.37 3.66 15.51
CA LEU A 258 33.03 5.03 15.91
C LEU A 258 31.59 5.39 15.53
N ALA A 259 31.15 5.06 14.32
CA ALA A 259 29.79 5.34 13.86
C ALA A 259 28.73 4.62 14.72
N VAL A 260 28.99 3.38 15.16
CA VAL A 260 28.14 2.66 16.11
C VAL A 260 28.15 3.34 17.47
N ARG A 261 29.33 3.68 18.00
CA ARG A 261 29.49 4.35 19.31
C ARG A 261 28.73 5.67 19.41
N PHE A 262 28.67 6.43 18.33
CA PHE A 262 27.94 7.70 18.26
C PHE A 262 26.50 7.57 17.71
N GLY A 263 26.01 6.34 17.50
CA GLY A 263 24.62 6.08 17.10
C GLY A 263 24.28 6.42 15.64
N PHE A 264 25.27 6.61 14.78
CA PHE A 264 25.08 6.81 13.33
C PHE A 264 24.80 5.51 12.58
N LEU A 265 25.26 4.37 13.10
CA LEU A 265 24.95 3.05 12.58
C LEU A 265 24.31 2.18 13.65
N PRO A 266 23.31 1.34 13.27
CA PRO A 266 22.60 0.51 14.22
C PRO A 266 23.48 -0.61 14.82
N ALA A 267 24.39 -1.24 14.06
CA ALA A 267 25.11 -2.46 14.47
C ALA A 267 26.61 -2.49 14.15
N ASP A 268 27.31 -3.44 14.79
CA ASP A 268 28.74 -3.77 14.63
C ASP A 268 29.20 -4.04 13.17
N SER A 269 30.52 -4.14 12.98
CA SER A 269 31.18 -4.26 11.68
C SER A 269 31.02 -5.61 10.96
N GLY A 270 30.09 -6.50 11.37
CA GLY A 270 29.90 -7.82 10.76
C GLY A 270 29.63 -7.78 9.24
N TRP A 271 28.96 -6.73 8.75
CA TRP A 271 28.76 -6.46 7.32
C TRP A 271 30.06 -6.26 6.52
N ILE A 272 31.17 -5.83 7.16
CA ILE A 272 32.48 -5.63 6.52
C ILE A 272 33.14 -6.99 6.25
N LEU A 273 32.88 -8.01 7.07
CA LEU A 273 33.36 -9.37 6.81
C LEU A 273 32.60 -10.03 5.67
N VAL A 274 31.29 -9.83 5.63
CA VAL A 274 30.43 -10.29 4.52
C VAL A 274 30.77 -9.56 3.20
N SER A 275 31.26 -8.32 3.27
CA SER A 275 31.74 -7.58 2.08
C SER A 275 33.19 -7.90 1.69
N ASN A 276 33.87 -8.80 2.41
CA ASN A 276 35.20 -9.29 2.06
C ASN A 276 35.17 -10.66 1.35
N TYR A 277 34.19 -11.51 1.65
CA TYR A 277 34.17 -12.90 1.21
C TYR A 277 32.82 -13.30 0.61
N THR A 278 32.87 -14.11 -0.44
CA THR A 278 31.68 -14.68 -1.09
C THR A 278 31.02 -15.70 -0.15
N ILE A 279 29.70 -15.61 -0.04
CA ILE A 279 28.85 -16.66 0.54
C ILE A 279 27.92 -17.10 -0.59
N PHE A 280 28.10 -18.32 -1.07
CA PHE A 280 27.27 -18.91 -2.10
C PHE A 280 26.70 -20.24 -1.59
N SER A 281 25.41 -20.24 -1.31
CA SER A 281 24.67 -21.39 -0.81
C SER A 281 24.00 -22.12 -1.96
N GLY A 282 24.34 -23.40 -2.12
CA GLY A 282 23.73 -24.30 -3.09
C GLY A 282 22.29 -24.62 -2.76
N ASN A 283 21.39 -24.45 -3.73
CA ASN A 283 19.94 -24.64 -3.60
C ASN A 283 19.44 -26.01 -4.13
N GLN A 284 20.36 -26.88 -4.60
CA GLN A 284 20.04 -28.13 -5.30
C GLN A 284 19.13 -29.08 -4.51
N LYS A 285 19.30 -29.14 -3.19
CA LYS A 285 18.47 -29.98 -2.32
C LYS A 285 17.01 -29.55 -2.35
N PHE A 286 16.76 -28.25 -2.25
CA PHE A 286 15.41 -27.70 -2.30
C PHE A 286 14.78 -27.92 -3.67
N LYS A 287 15.50 -27.57 -4.75
CA LYS A 287 15.07 -27.78 -6.14
C LYS A 287 14.63 -29.22 -6.41
N LYS A 288 15.46 -30.20 -6.04
CA LYS A 288 15.20 -31.62 -6.29
C LYS A 288 13.92 -32.14 -5.61
N ILE A 289 13.59 -31.63 -4.42
CA ILE A 289 12.44 -32.11 -3.63
C ILE A 289 11.16 -31.34 -3.97
N THR A 290 11.27 -30.03 -4.24
CA THR A 290 10.10 -29.18 -4.43
C THR A 290 9.79 -28.89 -5.89
N GLY A 291 10.75 -29.04 -6.80
CA GLY A 291 10.65 -28.56 -8.19
C GLY A 291 10.75 -27.03 -8.30
N TRP A 292 11.10 -26.34 -7.21
CA TRP A 292 11.32 -24.90 -7.19
C TRP A 292 12.53 -24.54 -8.04
N GLU A 293 12.44 -23.46 -8.81
CA GLU A 293 13.53 -22.87 -9.57
C GLU A 293 13.44 -21.34 -9.38
N PRO A 294 14.57 -20.64 -9.15
CA PRO A 294 14.54 -19.18 -9.07
C PRO A 294 14.19 -18.59 -10.44
N GLU A 295 13.22 -17.69 -10.50
CA GLU A 295 12.86 -16.99 -11.74
C GLU A 295 13.89 -15.89 -12.06
N TYR A 296 14.53 -15.31 -11.04
CA TYR A 296 15.44 -14.19 -11.19
C TYR A 296 16.89 -14.57 -10.87
N SER A 297 17.80 -14.08 -11.71
CA SER A 297 19.23 -14.02 -11.36
C SER A 297 19.49 -12.97 -10.27
N SER A 298 20.66 -13.04 -9.63
CA SER A 298 21.13 -12.06 -8.66
C SER A 298 21.22 -10.65 -9.28
N GLU A 299 21.65 -10.55 -10.54
CA GLU A 299 21.72 -9.26 -11.23
C GLU A 299 20.34 -8.68 -11.55
N GLU A 300 19.40 -9.49 -12.04
CA GLU A 300 18.03 -9.06 -12.30
C GLU A 300 17.31 -8.67 -11.01
N THR A 301 17.52 -9.45 -9.94
CA THR A 301 17.03 -9.14 -8.59
C THR A 301 17.51 -7.77 -8.12
N PHE A 302 18.78 -7.43 -8.35
CA PHE A 302 19.31 -6.14 -7.97
C PHE A 302 18.80 -5.00 -8.86
N ALA A 303 18.68 -5.25 -10.17
CA ALA A 303 18.14 -4.28 -11.12
C ALA A 303 16.68 -3.91 -10.80
N SER A 304 15.83 -4.88 -10.51
CA SER A 304 14.42 -4.65 -10.14
C SER A 304 14.30 -3.76 -8.89
N CYS A 305 15.16 -4.00 -7.89
CA CYS A 305 15.26 -3.17 -6.71
C CYS A 305 15.68 -1.72 -7.04
N LEU A 306 16.69 -1.51 -7.89
CA LEU A 306 17.13 -0.16 -8.28
C LEU A 306 16.08 0.63 -9.05
N ASP A 307 15.41 -0.02 -9.99
CA ASP A 307 14.38 0.63 -10.81
C ASP A 307 13.20 1.08 -9.96
N PHE A 308 12.78 0.26 -8.99
CA PHE A 308 11.75 0.63 -8.03
C PHE A 308 12.19 1.84 -7.17
N HIS A 309 13.40 1.84 -6.63
CA HIS A 309 13.90 2.96 -5.82
C HIS A 309 13.96 4.27 -6.61
N LYS A 310 14.45 4.25 -7.86
CA LYS A 310 14.47 5.43 -8.75
C LYS A 310 13.07 5.97 -9.01
N GLN A 311 12.10 5.09 -9.24
CA GLN A 311 10.71 5.48 -9.44
C GLN A 311 10.12 6.09 -8.16
N PHE A 312 10.41 5.48 -7.00
CA PHE A 312 9.92 5.94 -5.70
C PHE A 312 10.50 7.30 -5.28
N GLU A 313 11.81 7.54 -5.46
CA GLU A 313 12.43 8.84 -5.14
C GLU A 313 11.92 9.97 -6.04
N ASN A 314 11.82 9.72 -7.35
CA ASN A 314 11.25 10.68 -8.29
C ASN A 314 9.81 11.04 -7.91
N LYS A 315 9.01 10.04 -7.51
CA LYS A 315 7.64 10.25 -7.03
C LYS A 315 7.63 11.09 -5.76
N LYS A 316 8.50 10.81 -4.79
CA LYS A 316 8.61 11.58 -3.53
C LYS A 316 8.98 13.04 -3.76
N LEU A 317 9.92 13.33 -4.67
CA LEU A 317 10.30 14.71 -5.00
C LEU A 317 9.13 15.46 -5.67
N LYS A 318 8.46 14.81 -6.63
CA LYS A 318 7.27 15.39 -7.27
C LYS A 318 6.12 15.59 -6.28
N HIS A 319 5.90 14.67 -5.33
CA HIS A 319 4.88 14.82 -4.29
C HIS A 319 5.19 15.96 -3.32
N LYS A 320 6.48 16.20 -3.00
CA LYS A 320 6.88 17.40 -2.24
C LYS A 320 6.56 18.67 -3.01
N LEU A 321 6.83 18.71 -4.31
CA LEU A 321 6.47 19.84 -5.18
C LEU A 321 4.95 20.04 -5.23
N ILE A 322 4.16 18.97 -5.47
CA ILE A 322 2.70 19.02 -5.46
C ILE A 322 2.19 19.54 -4.12
N THR A 323 2.68 19.00 -3.01
CA THR A 323 2.33 19.47 -1.67
C THR A 323 2.62 20.96 -1.51
N PHE A 324 3.79 21.42 -1.93
CA PHE A 324 4.18 22.83 -1.87
C PHE A 324 3.28 23.74 -2.70
N LEU A 325 2.88 23.30 -3.91
CA LEU A 325 1.97 24.05 -4.76
C LEU A 325 0.54 24.09 -4.19
N PHE A 326 0.03 22.93 -3.76
CA PHE A 326 -1.35 22.77 -3.28
C PHE A 326 -1.62 23.32 -1.88
N THR A 327 -0.57 23.62 -1.11
CA THR A 327 -0.67 24.35 0.17
C THR A 327 -0.64 25.86 0.01
N ARG A 328 -0.38 26.39 -1.19
CA ARG A 328 -0.34 27.83 -1.48
C ARG A 328 -1.58 28.28 -2.24
N ARG A 329 -2.47 28.98 -1.54
CA ARG A 329 -3.75 29.45 -2.08
C ARG A 329 -3.63 30.21 -3.42
N PRO A 330 -2.70 31.18 -3.59
CA PRO A 330 -2.60 31.90 -4.87
C PRO A 330 -2.28 30.98 -6.04
N ILE A 331 -1.42 29.97 -5.82
CA ILE A 331 -1.04 29.01 -6.86
C ILE A 331 -2.24 28.14 -7.23
N VAL A 332 -2.95 27.60 -6.25
CA VAL A 332 -4.16 26.80 -6.49
C VAL A 332 -5.23 27.62 -7.22
N LYS A 333 -5.40 28.90 -6.86
CA LYS A 333 -6.33 29.81 -7.53
C LYS A 333 -6.00 29.99 -9.01
N GLU A 334 -4.74 30.30 -9.33
CA GLU A 334 -4.32 30.46 -10.73
C GLU A 334 -4.39 29.14 -11.51
N PHE A 335 -4.05 28.02 -10.88
CA PHE A 335 -4.23 26.69 -11.47
C PHE A 335 -5.70 26.43 -11.83
N LEU A 336 -6.64 26.72 -10.92
CA LEU A 336 -8.07 26.53 -11.17
C LEU A 336 -8.59 27.45 -12.30
N LYS A 337 -8.08 28.68 -12.41
CA LYS A 337 -8.41 29.58 -13.54
C LYS A 337 -7.90 29.03 -14.87
N LEU A 338 -6.65 28.58 -14.91
CA LEU A 338 -6.06 27.95 -16.09
C LEU A 338 -6.84 26.71 -16.50
N LEU A 339 -7.23 25.89 -15.52
CA LEU A 339 -8.04 24.72 -15.74
C LEU A 339 -9.42 25.10 -16.31
N HIS A 340 -10.10 26.10 -15.74
CA HIS A 340 -11.38 26.60 -16.27
C HIS A 340 -11.26 27.06 -17.72
N ALA A 341 -10.20 27.80 -18.05
CA ALA A 341 -9.92 28.24 -19.42
C ALA A 341 -9.68 27.03 -20.35
N ALA A 342 -8.92 26.03 -19.90
CA ALA A 342 -8.68 24.81 -20.67
C ALA A 342 -9.98 24.05 -20.97
N TYR A 343 -10.90 23.95 -20.00
CA TYR A 343 -12.22 23.33 -20.19
C TYR A 343 -13.10 24.06 -21.22
N ARG A 344 -12.97 25.39 -21.34
CA ARG A 344 -13.64 26.16 -22.42
C ARG A 344 -13.04 25.90 -23.79
N VAL A 345 -11.73 25.69 -23.86
CA VAL A 345 -11.03 25.47 -25.14
C VAL A 345 -11.24 24.04 -25.64
N VAL A 346 -11.11 23.04 -24.77
CA VAL A 346 -11.28 21.63 -25.15
C VAL A 346 -12.73 21.27 -25.49
N SER A 347 -13.69 22.11 -25.13
CA SER A 347 -15.06 21.96 -25.58
C SER A 347 -15.30 22.46 -27.01
N LEU A 348 -14.27 22.81 -27.80
CA LEU A 348 -14.40 23.08 -29.23
C LEU A 348 -14.43 21.78 -30.07
N PRO A 349 -15.22 21.70 -31.17
CA PRO A 349 -15.54 20.46 -31.91
C PRO A 349 -14.37 19.57 -32.43
N GLY A 350 -13.11 20.02 -32.40
CA GLY A 350 -11.93 19.20 -32.75
C GLY A 350 -11.04 18.78 -31.57
N LEU A 351 -11.03 19.56 -30.49
CA LEU A 351 -10.15 19.33 -29.33
C LEU A 351 -10.76 18.38 -28.29
N ARG A 352 -12.07 18.13 -28.37
CA ARG A 352 -12.81 17.24 -27.46
C ARG A 352 -12.29 15.80 -27.46
N LYS A 353 -11.93 15.27 -28.65
CA LYS A 353 -11.51 13.86 -28.82
C LYS A 353 -10.12 13.55 -28.25
N ILE A 354 -9.31 14.58 -28.02
CA ILE A 354 -7.95 14.44 -27.49
C ILE A 354 -7.85 14.81 -26.01
N ALA A 355 -8.91 15.36 -25.41
CA ALA A 355 -8.95 15.78 -24.02
C ALA A 355 -9.21 14.58 -23.09
N PRO A 356 -8.24 14.12 -22.28
CA PRO A 356 -8.40 12.90 -21.47
C PRO A 356 -9.47 12.98 -20.39
N TRP A 357 -9.86 14.20 -19.98
CA TRP A 357 -10.87 14.44 -18.95
C TRP A 357 -12.32 14.45 -19.47
N LEU A 358 -12.52 14.46 -20.79
CA LEU A 358 -13.84 14.26 -21.43
C LEU A 358 -13.96 12.87 -22.09
N ASP A 359 -13.00 11.97 -21.83
CA ASP A 359 -13.01 10.60 -22.33
C ASP A 359 -13.91 9.73 -21.43
N PRO A 360 -15.05 9.23 -21.93
CA PRO A 360 -15.98 8.42 -21.13
C PRO A 360 -15.41 7.04 -20.77
N LYS A 361 -14.36 6.56 -21.46
CA LYS A 361 -13.70 5.30 -21.08
C LYS A 361 -12.83 5.45 -19.82
N LYS A 362 -12.51 6.69 -19.45
CA LYS A 362 -11.59 7.02 -18.34
C LYS A 362 -12.26 7.77 -17.21
N ASN A 363 -13.47 8.28 -17.41
CA ASN A 363 -14.18 9.09 -16.44
C ASN A 363 -15.64 8.63 -16.34
N SER A 364 -16.11 8.49 -15.12
CA SER A 364 -17.50 8.16 -14.80
C SER A 364 -17.80 8.76 -13.44
N MET A 365 -18.64 9.78 -13.38
CA MET A 365 -18.96 10.55 -12.17
C MET A 365 -20.47 10.68 -12.02
N THR A 366 -20.95 10.66 -10.78
CA THR A 366 -22.38 10.84 -10.48
C THR A 366 -22.57 11.63 -9.20
N TYR A 367 -23.46 12.62 -9.23
CA TYR A 367 -23.91 13.33 -8.04
C TYR A 367 -24.93 12.50 -7.26
N LEU A 368 -24.78 12.49 -5.94
CA LEU A 368 -25.67 11.79 -5.01
C LEU A 368 -26.43 12.85 -4.19
N PRO A 369 -27.58 13.36 -4.67
CA PRO A 369 -28.39 14.31 -3.92
C PRO A 369 -28.89 13.71 -2.60
N VAL A 370 -29.10 14.59 -1.63
CA VAL A 370 -29.42 14.25 -0.22
C VAL A 370 -30.74 14.90 0.23
N ASN A 371 -31.62 15.12 -0.74
CA ASN A 371 -32.83 15.92 -0.58
C ASN A 371 -33.91 15.14 0.17
N GLU A 372 -34.66 15.82 1.05
CA GLU A 372 -35.68 15.20 1.91
C GLU A 372 -36.78 14.50 1.12
N SER A 373 -37.17 15.06 -0.03
CA SER A 373 -38.18 14.49 -0.94
C SER A 373 -37.82 13.09 -1.44
N ILE A 374 -36.53 12.84 -1.68
CA ILE A 374 -36.00 11.53 -2.11
C ILE A 374 -36.09 10.54 -0.95
N VAL A 375 -35.69 10.97 0.25
CA VAL A 375 -35.68 10.12 1.45
C VAL A 375 -37.10 9.74 1.89
N ALA A 376 -38.05 10.67 1.77
CA ALA A 376 -39.42 10.51 2.23
C ALA A 376 -40.26 9.50 1.42
N GLN A 377 -39.92 9.25 0.15
CA GLN A 377 -40.70 8.33 -0.70
C GLN A 377 -40.37 6.85 -0.46
N GLU A 378 -39.10 6.47 -0.28
CA GLU A 378 -38.69 5.05 -0.38
C GLU A 378 -37.58 4.61 0.61
N GLN A 379 -37.22 5.42 1.63
CA GLN A 379 -36.09 5.16 2.55
C GLN A 379 -34.70 5.01 1.89
N ILE A 380 -34.56 5.24 0.58
CA ILE A 380 -33.29 5.14 -0.14
C ILE A 380 -32.40 6.35 0.16
N LEU A 381 -31.19 6.12 0.69
CA LEU A 381 -30.18 7.14 0.87
C LEU A 381 -29.10 6.97 -0.21
N LEU A 382 -29.13 7.78 -1.27
CA LEU A 382 -28.09 7.77 -2.31
C LEU A 382 -26.65 7.89 -1.77
N PRO A 383 -26.37 8.60 -0.66
CA PRO A 383 -25.07 8.55 0.02
C PRO A 383 -24.61 7.16 0.46
N ASP A 384 -25.52 6.19 0.64
CA ASP A 384 -25.17 4.81 1.00
C ASP A 384 -24.30 4.14 -0.05
N VAL A 385 -24.34 4.59 -1.32
CA VAL A 385 -23.35 4.19 -2.34
C VAL A 385 -21.92 4.44 -1.84
N VAL A 386 -21.66 5.60 -1.24
CA VAL A 386 -20.33 5.95 -0.71
C VAL A 386 -20.00 5.09 0.50
N HIS A 387 -20.96 4.89 1.41
CA HIS A 387 -20.76 4.05 2.59
C HIS A 387 -20.48 2.59 2.22
N GLY A 388 -21.20 2.02 1.24
CA GLY A 388 -20.94 0.69 0.71
C GLY A 388 -19.54 0.56 0.10
N PHE A 389 -19.04 1.59 -0.59
CA PHE A 389 -17.65 1.60 -1.06
C PHE A 389 -16.63 1.73 0.07
N ILE A 390 -16.93 2.47 1.13
CA ILE A 390 -16.09 2.52 2.34
C ILE A 390 -16.03 1.14 2.97
N ASP A 391 -17.15 0.41 3.03
CA ASP A 391 -17.22 -0.95 3.59
C ASP A 391 -16.42 -1.97 2.79
N GLN A 392 -16.40 -1.83 1.46
CA GLN A 392 -15.69 -2.74 0.55
C GLN A 392 -14.19 -2.46 0.50
N SER A 393 -13.79 -1.18 0.63
CA SER A 393 -12.38 -0.75 0.53
C SER A 393 -11.60 -1.06 1.80
N VAL A 394 -10.38 -1.55 1.64
CA VAL A 394 -9.41 -1.70 2.75
C VAL A 394 -8.69 -0.38 3.06
N TYR A 395 -8.51 0.48 2.05
CA TYR A 395 -7.71 1.70 2.16
C TYR A 395 -8.55 2.95 1.93
N HIS A 396 -8.45 3.91 2.85
CA HIS A 396 -9.18 5.17 2.81
C HIS A 396 -8.23 6.33 3.07
N VAL A 397 -8.27 7.34 2.21
CA VAL A 397 -7.41 8.53 2.32
C VAL A 397 -8.26 9.77 2.11
N VAL A 398 -8.13 10.72 3.03
CA VAL A 398 -8.87 11.98 2.99
C VAL A 398 -7.92 13.13 2.76
N PHE A 399 -8.29 14.03 1.85
CA PHE A 399 -7.61 15.32 1.71
C PHE A 399 -7.83 16.22 2.91
N ASN A 400 -6.76 16.88 3.35
CA ASN A 400 -6.81 17.78 4.50
C ASN A 400 -7.68 19.01 4.22
N LYS A 401 -7.72 19.46 2.96
CA LYS A 401 -8.56 20.57 2.51
C LYS A 401 -9.14 20.28 1.12
N CYS A 402 -10.32 20.84 0.82
CA CYS A 402 -10.86 20.88 -0.52
C CYS A 402 -10.10 21.90 -1.38
N GLY A 403 -9.38 21.44 -2.41
CA GLY A 403 -8.59 22.31 -3.29
C GLY A 403 -9.41 23.42 -3.97
N CYS A 404 -10.65 23.11 -4.37
CA CYS A 404 -11.55 24.09 -4.99
C CYS A 404 -11.93 25.24 -4.05
N ARG A 405 -12.34 24.91 -2.83
CA ARG A 405 -12.75 25.90 -1.81
C ARG A 405 -11.56 26.67 -1.28
N PHE A 406 -10.44 25.98 -1.06
CA PHE A 406 -9.19 26.58 -0.64
C PHE A 406 -8.69 27.61 -1.67
N GLY A 407 -8.59 27.24 -2.94
CA GLY A 407 -8.10 28.13 -4.00
C GLY A 407 -8.99 29.36 -4.21
N ASN A 408 -10.30 29.17 -4.24
CA ASN A 408 -11.25 30.26 -4.46
C ASN A 408 -11.59 31.08 -3.21
N LYS A 409 -11.08 30.69 -2.03
CA LYS A 409 -11.45 31.32 -0.73
C LYS A 409 -12.98 31.30 -0.56
N CYS A 410 -13.56 30.11 -0.56
CA CYS A 410 -15.01 29.92 -0.43
C CYS A 410 -15.54 30.59 0.85
N GLU A 411 -16.55 31.45 0.70
CA GLU A 411 -17.21 32.13 1.82
C GLU A 411 -18.45 31.38 2.31
N HIS A 412 -18.96 30.42 1.52
CA HIS A 412 -20.19 29.69 1.80
C HIS A 412 -19.98 28.36 2.55
N HIS A 413 -18.81 27.73 2.41
CA HIS A 413 -18.52 26.42 3.02
C HIS A 413 -17.06 26.29 3.46
N THR A 414 -16.84 25.51 4.53
CA THR A 414 -15.49 25.24 5.05
C THR A 414 -14.59 24.52 4.04
N GLU A 415 -13.32 24.92 3.98
CA GLU A 415 -12.30 24.22 3.20
C GLU A 415 -11.84 22.90 3.84
N ASP A 416 -12.16 22.62 5.10
CA ASP A 416 -11.60 21.49 5.86
C ASP A 416 -12.24 20.12 5.54
N VAL A 417 -13.25 20.11 4.67
CA VAL A 417 -13.89 18.87 4.17
C VAL A 417 -13.31 18.52 2.79
N GLY A 418 -12.14 17.90 2.75
CA GLY A 418 -11.49 17.46 1.51
C GLY A 418 -12.15 16.25 0.86
N CYS A 419 -11.72 15.91 -0.35
CA CYS A 419 -12.17 14.71 -1.06
C CYS A 419 -11.73 13.43 -0.32
N LEU A 420 -12.52 12.37 -0.46
CA LEU A 420 -12.22 11.02 0.02
C LEU A 420 -11.77 10.16 -1.17
N PHE A 421 -10.71 9.40 -0.98
CA PHE A 421 -10.14 8.47 -1.96
C PHE A 421 -10.10 7.06 -1.37
N MET A 422 -10.43 6.07 -2.19
CA MET A 422 -10.54 4.67 -1.80
C MET A 422 -9.85 3.73 -2.79
N GLY A 423 -9.43 2.56 -2.33
CA GLY A 423 -8.68 1.56 -3.08
C GLY A 423 -7.17 1.63 -2.86
N GLU A 424 -6.45 0.58 -3.26
CA GLU A 424 -4.99 0.42 -3.05
C GLU A 424 -4.18 1.63 -3.55
N SER A 425 -4.57 2.23 -4.68
CA SER A 425 -3.86 3.38 -5.24
C SER A 425 -4.08 4.67 -4.44
N ALA A 426 -5.02 4.71 -3.49
CA ALA A 426 -5.18 5.86 -2.59
C ALA A 426 -3.97 6.03 -1.64
N LEU A 427 -3.23 4.96 -1.35
CA LEU A 427 -2.00 5.04 -0.53
C LEU A 427 -0.88 5.86 -1.19
N ASP A 428 -0.98 6.04 -2.51
CA ASP A 428 -0.04 6.84 -3.29
C ASP A 428 -0.34 8.34 -3.25
N MET A 429 -1.42 8.79 -2.60
CA MET A 429 -1.74 10.22 -2.51
C MET A 429 -0.61 11.01 -1.78
N PRO A 430 -0.37 12.29 -2.12
CA PRO A 430 0.67 13.08 -1.49
C PRO A 430 0.38 13.35 0.01
N LYS A 431 1.23 12.82 0.90
CA LYS A 431 1.03 12.85 2.37
C LYS A 431 0.96 14.25 3.02
N GLY A 432 1.44 15.30 2.34
CA GLY A 432 1.40 16.66 2.90
C GLY A 432 0.04 17.36 2.74
N ILE A 433 -0.82 16.85 1.87
CA ILE A 433 -2.16 17.39 1.61
C ILE A 433 -3.26 16.34 1.85
N SER A 434 -2.88 15.12 2.22
CA SER A 434 -3.76 13.99 2.46
C SER A 434 -3.30 13.19 3.67
N ARG A 435 -4.22 12.46 4.29
CA ARG A 435 -3.94 11.54 5.39
C ARG A 435 -4.76 10.27 5.23
N GLN A 436 -4.19 9.14 5.60
CA GLN A 436 -4.93 7.90 5.74
C GLN A 436 -5.88 8.02 6.93
N VAL A 437 -7.07 7.46 6.80
CA VAL A 437 -8.09 7.45 7.85
C VAL A 437 -8.60 6.03 8.05
N THR A 438 -9.18 5.74 9.22
CA THR A 438 -9.87 4.47 9.43
C THR A 438 -11.20 4.44 8.68
N LYS A 439 -11.79 3.26 8.61
CA LYS A 439 -13.12 3.06 8.05
C LYS A 439 -14.15 3.96 8.76
N GLU A 440 -14.16 3.95 10.09
CA GLU A 440 -15.08 4.73 10.92
C GLU A 440 -14.89 6.24 10.70
N GLU A 441 -13.64 6.70 10.61
CA GLU A 441 -13.31 8.08 10.28
C GLU A 441 -13.78 8.47 8.87
N ALA A 442 -13.73 7.55 7.89
CA ALA A 442 -14.24 7.79 6.55
C ALA A 442 -15.76 7.95 6.52
N HIS A 443 -16.52 7.08 7.21
CA HIS A 443 -17.98 7.25 7.36
C HIS A 443 -18.31 8.59 8.02
N ALA A 444 -17.63 8.91 9.13
CA ALA A 444 -17.83 10.18 9.83
C ALA A 444 -17.50 11.41 8.96
N HIS A 445 -16.53 11.29 8.05
CA HIS A 445 -16.18 12.36 7.12
C HIS A 445 -17.26 12.61 6.06
N VAL A 446 -17.94 11.56 5.58
CA VAL A 446 -19.09 11.67 4.66
C VAL A 446 -20.25 12.37 5.35
N GLU A 447 -20.61 11.94 6.57
CA GLU A 447 -21.69 12.55 7.37
C GLU A 447 -21.43 14.03 7.66
N LYS A 448 -20.18 14.36 8.01
CA LYS A 448 -19.75 15.76 8.20
C LYS A 448 -19.92 16.57 6.93
N ALA A 449 -19.65 15.99 5.76
CA ALA A 449 -19.81 16.70 4.50
C ALA A 449 -21.29 16.98 4.17
N ILE A 450 -22.16 15.98 4.34
CA ILE A 450 -23.59 16.08 4.05
C ILE A 450 -24.27 17.09 4.98
N SER A 451 -24.00 17.00 6.28
CA SER A 451 -24.49 17.96 7.28
C SER A 451 -24.02 19.40 7.03
N ALA A 452 -22.82 19.58 6.45
CA ALA A 452 -22.33 20.88 5.98
C ALA A 452 -22.97 21.37 4.66
N GLY A 453 -23.97 20.65 4.15
CA GLY A 453 -24.69 20.98 2.92
C GLY A 453 -23.92 20.73 1.64
N LEU A 454 -22.86 19.93 1.69
CA LEU A 454 -22.10 19.51 0.51
C LEU A 454 -22.77 18.30 -0.13
N ILE A 455 -22.66 18.22 -1.45
CA ILE A 455 -23.28 17.13 -2.22
C ILE A 455 -22.19 16.16 -2.65
N PRO A 456 -22.22 14.89 -2.20
CA PRO A 456 -21.27 13.89 -2.64
C PRO A 456 -21.37 13.68 -4.16
N MET A 457 -20.21 13.49 -4.78
CA MET A 457 -20.08 13.07 -6.16
C MET A 457 -19.03 11.97 -6.20
N THR A 458 -19.42 10.78 -6.64
CA THR A 458 -18.56 9.60 -6.62
C THR A 458 -18.25 9.12 -8.03
N GLY A 459 -17.10 8.49 -8.20
CA GLY A 459 -16.76 7.72 -9.39
C GLY A 459 -15.28 7.79 -9.79
N LYS A 460 -14.98 7.38 -11.03
CA LYS A 460 -13.64 7.39 -11.59
C LYS A 460 -13.36 8.76 -12.23
N VAL A 461 -12.34 9.45 -11.72
CA VAL A 461 -11.90 10.74 -12.23
C VAL A 461 -10.43 10.66 -12.66
N ARG A 462 -10.18 10.55 -13.98
CA ARG A 462 -8.80 10.39 -14.50
C ARG A 462 -7.91 11.56 -14.16
N VAL A 463 -8.50 12.75 -14.02
CA VAL A 463 -7.79 13.97 -13.64
C VAL A 463 -7.13 13.83 -12.27
N ASP A 464 -7.72 13.12 -11.31
CA ASP A 464 -7.11 12.91 -10.00
C ASP A 464 -5.81 12.11 -10.11
N ASN A 465 -5.82 11.06 -10.95
CA ASN A 465 -4.63 10.27 -11.24
C ASN A 465 -3.51 11.12 -11.86
N ASP A 466 -3.82 11.96 -12.83
CA ASP A 466 -2.83 12.82 -13.50
C ASP A 466 -2.31 13.93 -12.58
N LEU A 467 -3.21 14.57 -11.83
CA LEU A 467 -2.88 15.70 -10.95
C LEU A 467 -1.99 15.28 -9.78
N PHE A 468 -2.20 14.07 -9.25
CA PHE A 468 -1.49 13.56 -8.09
C PHE A 468 -0.45 12.50 -8.42
N LEU A 469 -0.16 12.28 -9.72
CA LEU A 469 0.85 11.34 -10.22
C LEU A 469 0.63 9.91 -9.74
N ILE A 470 -0.63 9.49 -9.74
CA ILE A 470 -1.06 8.17 -9.32
C ILE A 470 -1.24 7.31 -10.57
N PRO A 471 -0.49 6.22 -10.72
CA PRO A 471 -0.66 5.31 -11.85
C PRO A 471 -2.12 4.85 -11.95
N ASP A 472 -2.68 4.91 -13.17
CA ASP A 472 -4.05 4.48 -13.39
C ASP A 472 -4.13 2.95 -13.46
N LYS A 473 -4.16 2.32 -12.28
CA LYS A 473 -4.28 0.86 -12.12
C LYS A 473 -5.73 0.39 -12.00
N LYS A 474 -6.73 1.26 -12.26
CA LYS A 474 -8.14 1.02 -11.93
C LYS A 474 -8.38 0.66 -10.45
N LYS A 475 -7.57 1.19 -9.53
CA LYS A 475 -7.69 0.96 -8.07
C LYS A 475 -7.73 2.26 -7.25
N LEU A 476 -8.27 3.32 -7.86
CA LEU A 476 -8.50 4.62 -7.23
C LEU A 476 -9.93 5.05 -7.51
N LEU A 477 -10.76 5.05 -6.47
CA LEU A 477 -12.09 5.65 -6.46
C LEU A 477 -12.02 7.02 -5.78
N SER A 478 -12.70 8.01 -6.35
CA SER A 478 -12.74 9.38 -5.82
C SER A 478 -14.15 9.76 -5.41
N VAL A 479 -14.26 10.43 -4.26
CA VAL A 479 -15.48 11.07 -3.78
C VAL A 479 -15.20 12.53 -3.49
N CYS A 480 -15.80 13.41 -4.28
CA CYS A 480 -15.78 14.85 -4.06
C CYS A 480 -17.01 15.29 -3.24
N PHE A 481 -16.83 16.25 -2.33
CA PHE A 481 -17.94 16.87 -1.61
C PHE A 481 -18.16 18.29 -2.14
N CYS A 482 -19.02 18.41 -3.14
CA CYS A 482 -19.12 19.59 -3.99
C CYS A 482 -19.98 20.70 -3.34
N CYS A 483 -19.45 21.91 -3.29
CA CYS A 483 -20.20 23.14 -2.97
C CYS A 483 -20.83 23.75 -4.23
N HIS A 484 -21.79 24.67 -4.06
CA HIS A 484 -22.49 25.29 -5.20
C HIS A 484 -21.68 26.40 -5.86
N CYS A 485 -20.83 27.10 -5.10
CA CYS A 485 -20.26 28.37 -5.52
C CYS A 485 -18.91 28.28 -6.28
N CYS A 486 -18.06 27.28 -6.00
CA CYS A 486 -16.69 27.28 -6.52
C CYS A 486 -16.14 25.90 -6.90
N CYS A 487 -17.02 24.91 -7.04
CA CYS A 487 -16.60 23.56 -7.42
C CYS A 487 -16.09 23.55 -8.87
N MET A 488 -14.89 22.99 -9.09
CA MET A 488 -14.33 22.86 -10.44
C MET A 488 -15.15 21.96 -11.37
N MET A 489 -16.00 21.08 -10.83
CA MET A 489 -16.90 20.25 -11.64
C MET A 489 -17.87 21.09 -12.46
N THR A 490 -18.16 22.34 -12.06
CA THR A 490 -18.95 23.28 -12.85
C THR A 490 -18.29 23.68 -14.17
N PHE A 491 -16.99 23.45 -14.35
CA PHE A 491 -16.28 23.74 -15.60
C PHE A 491 -16.76 22.85 -16.75
N PHE A 492 -17.34 21.69 -16.43
CA PHE A 492 -17.94 20.79 -17.39
C PHE A 492 -19.17 21.37 -18.10
N LYS A 493 -19.76 22.48 -17.61
CA LYS A 493 -20.87 23.16 -18.29
C LYS A 493 -20.55 23.65 -19.71
N HIS A 494 -19.27 23.75 -20.05
CA HIS A 494 -18.82 24.12 -21.40
C HIS A 494 -18.86 22.95 -22.37
N ALA A 495 -19.00 21.71 -21.90
CA ALA A 495 -19.12 20.53 -22.75
C ALA A 495 -20.58 20.29 -23.20
N PRO A 496 -20.79 19.69 -24.38
CA PRO A 496 -22.11 19.26 -24.86
C PRO A 496 -22.81 18.27 -23.92
N SER A 497 -24.16 18.28 -23.91
CA SER A 497 -24.97 17.38 -23.08
C SER A 497 -24.71 15.90 -23.37
N ASP A 498 -24.67 15.50 -24.65
CA ASP A 498 -24.43 14.12 -25.08
C ASP A 498 -23.10 13.56 -24.54
N GLN A 499 -22.04 14.38 -24.56
CA GLN A 499 -20.76 13.99 -23.99
C GLN A 499 -20.77 13.97 -22.46
N LEU A 500 -21.46 14.93 -21.83
CA LEU A 500 -21.60 15.01 -20.38
C LEU A 500 -22.38 13.84 -19.81
N ASP A 501 -23.36 13.29 -20.51
CA ASP A 501 -24.15 12.16 -20.04
C ASP A 501 -23.31 10.89 -19.85
N HIS A 502 -22.23 10.74 -20.63
CA HIS A 502 -21.30 9.62 -20.52
C HIS A 502 -20.19 9.82 -19.48
N VAL A 503 -19.93 11.06 -19.05
CA VAL A 503 -18.84 11.39 -18.10
C VAL A 503 -19.38 11.75 -16.72
N MET A 504 -20.50 12.47 -16.67
CA MET A 504 -21.23 12.93 -15.49
C MET A 504 -22.69 12.46 -15.58
N THR A 505 -22.89 11.15 -15.53
CA THR A 505 -24.19 10.50 -15.68
C THR A 505 -25.09 10.83 -14.48
N PRO A 506 -26.27 11.44 -14.69
CA PRO A 506 -27.26 11.62 -13.64
C PRO A 506 -27.75 10.27 -13.12
N VAL A 507 -28.31 10.25 -11.90
CA VAL A 507 -28.93 9.04 -11.36
C VAL A 507 -30.11 8.61 -12.26
N GLU A 508 -30.14 7.34 -12.63
CA GLU A 508 -31.20 6.76 -13.44
C GLU A 508 -32.53 6.82 -12.71
N GLY A 509 -33.63 7.07 -13.44
CA GLY A 509 -34.96 7.19 -12.83
C GLY A 509 -35.20 8.46 -12.00
N MET A 510 -34.23 9.36 -11.89
CA MET A 510 -34.43 10.64 -11.20
C MET A 510 -35.19 11.63 -12.09
N THR A 511 -36.19 12.32 -11.58
CA THR A 511 -36.92 13.38 -12.31
C THR A 511 -36.90 14.69 -11.54
N ILE A 512 -37.14 15.80 -12.25
CA ILE A 512 -37.27 17.12 -11.64
C ILE A 512 -38.63 17.67 -12.05
N GLU A 513 -39.45 17.99 -11.05
CA GLU A 513 -40.76 18.60 -11.24
C GLU A 513 -40.73 20.03 -10.70
N VAL A 514 -41.35 20.96 -11.42
CA VAL A 514 -41.57 22.33 -10.96
C VAL A 514 -43.07 22.57 -10.88
N THR A 515 -43.58 22.80 -9.66
CA THR A 515 -45.01 22.97 -9.41
C THR A 515 -45.53 24.30 -9.94
N ASP A 516 -46.85 24.39 -10.07
CA ASP A 516 -47.53 25.60 -10.54
C ASP A 516 -47.36 26.81 -9.62
N ASP A 517 -47.00 26.58 -8.35
CA ASP A 517 -46.73 27.63 -7.36
C ASP A 517 -45.39 28.36 -7.59
N CYS A 518 -44.61 27.94 -8.60
CA CYS A 518 -43.36 28.60 -8.94
C CYS A 518 -43.62 30.03 -9.42
N VAL A 519 -43.10 31.00 -8.66
CA VAL A 519 -43.22 32.44 -8.95
C VAL A 519 -42.06 33.01 -9.80
N GLY A 520 -41.15 32.15 -10.26
CA GLY A 520 -40.05 32.57 -11.13
C GLY A 520 -39.00 33.47 -10.47
N CYS A 521 -38.80 33.36 -9.15
CA CYS A 521 -37.90 34.24 -8.39
C CYS A 521 -36.41 34.15 -8.76
N GLY A 522 -35.98 33.11 -9.48
CA GLY A 522 -34.61 32.98 -9.97
C GLY A 522 -33.58 32.40 -8.99
N SER A 523 -33.93 32.12 -7.72
CA SER A 523 -32.97 31.59 -6.73
C SER A 523 -32.29 30.28 -7.17
N CYS A 524 -33.02 29.43 -7.90
CA CYS A 524 -32.47 28.20 -8.48
C CYS A 524 -31.44 28.45 -9.59
N ILE A 525 -31.55 29.56 -10.32
CA ILE A 525 -30.59 29.97 -11.35
C ILE A 525 -29.27 30.36 -10.69
N GLU A 526 -29.31 31.16 -9.62
CA GLU A 526 -28.13 31.62 -8.90
C GLU A 526 -27.30 30.47 -8.30
N THR A 527 -27.95 29.40 -7.84
CA THR A 527 -27.25 28.23 -7.28
C THR A 527 -26.75 27.24 -8.35
N CYS A 528 -27.25 27.34 -9.58
CA CYS A 528 -26.97 26.36 -10.63
C CYS A 528 -25.60 26.61 -11.25
N GLY A 529 -24.56 25.96 -10.71
CA GLY A 529 -23.21 26.06 -11.26
C GLY A 529 -23.05 25.56 -12.71
N PHE A 530 -24.02 24.84 -13.26
CA PHE A 530 -24.02 24.34 -14.64
C PHE A 530 -24.76 25.25 -15.64
N ASP A 531 -25.36 26.35 -15.20
CA ASP A 531 -26.20 27.23 -16.04
C ASP A 531 -27.36 26.48 -16.74
N ALA A 532 -27.85 25.43 -16.05
CA ALA A 532 -28.84 24.49 -16.56
C ALA A 532 -30.29 24.93 -16.31
N ILE A 533 -30.53 26.10 -15.73
CA ILE A 533 -31.87 26.58 -15.35
C ILE A 533 -32.12 27.95 -15.97
N TYR A 534 -33.33 28.17 -16.49
CA TYR A 534 -33.82 29.46 -16.97
C TYR A 534 -35.28 29.65 -16.57
N ILE A 535 -35.82 30.87 -16.70
CA ILE A 535 -37.24 31.16 -16.44
C ILE A 535 -37.98 31.23 -17.77
N GLU A 536 -39.10 30.52 -17.86
CA GLU A 536 -40.01 30.53 -18.99
C GLU A 536 -41.45 30.55 -18.48
N ASN A 537 -42.28 31.44 -19.01
CA ASN A 537 -43.67 31.62 -18.57
C ASN A 537 -43.82 31.77 -17.04
N GLY A 538 -42.88 32.47 -16.40
CA GLY A 538 -42.86 32.69 -14.95
C GLY A 538 -42.41 31.49 -14.11
N LYS A 539 -41.97 30.38 -14.71
CA LYS A 539 -41.53 29.17 -13.99
C LYS A 539 -40.11 28.78 -14.34
N ALA A 540 -39.45 28.09 -13.41
CA ALA A 540 -38.12 27.53 -13.65
C ALA A 540 -38.20 26.34 -14.61
N VAL A 541 -37.32 26.32 -15.62
CA VAL A 541 -37.18 25.22 -16.58
C VAL A 541 -35.73 24.74 -16.58
N HIS A 542 -35.54 23.41 -16.60
CA HIS A 542 -34.24 22.76 -16.57
C HIS A 542 -33.85 22.28 -17.98
N LYS A 543 -32.63 22.62 -18.42
CA LYS A 543 -32.03 22.17 -19.69
C LYS A 543 -31.46 20.75 -19.56
N ASP A 544 -31.22 20.10 -20.69
CA ASP A 544 -30.63 18.74 -20.77
C ASP A 544 -29.26 18.62 -20.09
N ILE A 545 -28.49 19.71 -20.02
CA ILE A 545 -27.20 19.73 -19.31
C ILE A 545 -27.34 19.59 -17.77
N CYS A 546 -28.56 19.58 -17.22
CA CYS A 546 -28.80 19.39 -15.79
C CYS A 546 -28.26 18.04 -15.29
N ARG A 547 -27.43 18.07 -14.23
CA ARG A 547 -26.84 16.87 -13.62
C ARG A 547 -27.64 16.31 -12.43
N LYS A 548 -28.88 16.79 -12.26
CA LYS A 548 -29.84 16.41 -11.20
C LYS A 548 -29.22 16.38 -9.79
N CYS A 549 -28.34 17.33 -9.50
CA CYS A 549 -27.55 17.32 -8.26
C CYS A 549 -28.32 17.74 -7.00
N GLY A 550 -29.61 18.06 -7.04
CA GLY A 550 -30.36 18.40 -5.82
C GLY A 550 -30.37 19.87 -5.39
N ARG A 551 -29.43 20.70 -5.88
CA ARG A 551 -29.22 22.06 -5.34
C ARG A 551 -30.42 23.00 -5.50
N CYS A 552 -31.11 22.93 -6.63
CA CYS A 552 -32.21 23.84 -6.96
C CYS A 552 -33.41 23.65 -6.03
N GLU A 553 -33.74 22.41 -5.67
CA GLU A 553 -34.77 22.10 -4.68
C GLU A 553 -34.41 22.65 -3.30
N ARG A 554 -33.17 22.39 -2.81
CA ARG A 554 -32.73 22.84 -1.49
C ARG A 554 -32.71 24.36 -1.34
N THR A 555 -32.44 25.10 -2.41
CA THR A 555 -32.40 26.57 -2.37
C THR A 555 -33.75 27.22 -2.63
N CYS A 556 -34.76 26.48 -3.08
CA CYS A 556 -36.04 27.05 -3.50
C CYS A 556 -36.80 27.58 -2.28
N PRO A 557 -37.01 28.90 -2.15
CA PRO A 557 -37.66 29.46 -0.96
C PRO A 557 -39.14 29.08 -0.86
N ASN A 558 -39.77 28.73 -1.99
CA ASN A 558 -41.18 28.36 -2.06
C ASN A 558 -41.38 26.84 -2.14
N HIS A 559 -40.31 26.04 -2.07
CA HIS A 559 -40.36 24.57 -2.12
C HIS A 559 -41.12 24.00 -3.34
N THR A 560 -41.04 24.69 -4.49
CA THR A 560 -41.78 24.35 -5.72
C THR A 560 -41.00 23.46 -6.69
N ILE A 561 -39.72 23.23 -6.43
CA ILE A 561 -38.88 22.31 -7.22
C ILE A 561 -38.76 21.03 -6.41
N LYS A 562 -39.20 19.90 -6.97
CA LYS A 562 -39.09 18.58 -6.36
C LYS A 562 -38.21 17.68 -7.19
N ILE A 563 -37.34 16.92 -6.53
CA ILE A 563 -36.53 15.90 -7.18
C ILE A 563 -36.97 14.56 -6.63
N THR A 564 -37.51 13.71 -7.50
CA THR A 564 -37.99 12.38 -7.12
C THR A 564 -37.13 11.32 -7.78
N LEU A 565 -37.01 10.19 -7.11
CA LEU A 565 -36.33 9.00 -7.61
C LEU A 565 -37.37 7.91 -7.81
N HIS A 566 -37.46 7.36 -9.01
CA HIS A 566 -38.40 6.28 -9.34
C HIS A 566 -37.72 4.92 -9.52
N ASN A 567 -36.38 4.90 -9.57
CA ASN A 567 -35.60 3.67 -9.68
C ASN A 567 -35.18 3.19 -8.28
N LEU A 568 -35.78 2.10 -7.83
CA LEU A 568 -35.49 1.49 -6.53
C LEU A 568 -34.08 0.87 -6.46
N ASN A 569 -33.49 0.49 -7.59
CA ASN A 569 -32.17 -0.17 -7.66
C ASN A 569 -31.02 0.83 -7.89
N SER A 570 -31.27 2.12 -7.67
CA SER A 570 -30.31 3.19 -8.02
C SER A 570 -28.95 3.03 -7.35
N VAL A 571 -28.92 2.53 -6.11
CA VAL A 571 -27.68 2.34 -5.34
C VAL A 571 -26.85 1.24 -5.98
N GLU A 572 -27.48 0.11 -6.31
CA GLU A 572 -26.88 -1.04 -6.99
C GLU A 572 -26.38 -0.64 -8.38
N ASP A 573 -27.22 0.00 -9.20
CA ASP A 573 -26.88 0.41 -10.57
C ASP A 573 -25.66 1.35 -10.62
N ILE A 574 -25.60 2.31 -9.69
CA ILE A 574 -24.45 3.21 -9.56
C ILE A 574 -23.21 2.42 -9.12
N THR A 575 -23.39 1.51 -8.16
CA THR A 575 -22.29 0.71 -7.62
C THR A 575 -21.67 -0.17 -8.70
N GLU A 576 -22.49 -0.94 -9.42
CA GLU A 576 -22.06 -1.82 -10.50
C GLU A 576 -21.40 -1.04 -11.63
N ARG A 577 -21.99 0.09 -12.06
CA ARG A 577 -21.40 0.93 -13.10
C ARG A 577 -20.03 1.45 -12.69
N ILE A 578 -19.84 1.91 -11.45
CA ILE A 578 -18.54 2.41 -10.98
C ILE A 578 -17.51 1.27 -10.87
N GLN A 579 -17.93 0.08 -10.45
CA GLN A 579 -17.06 -1.09 -10.34
C GLN A 579 -16.49 -1.56 -11.70
N GLN A 580 -17.14 -1.23 -12.81
CA GLN A 580 -16.57 -1.45 -14.16
C GLN A 580 -15.30 -0.61 -14.42
N TYR A 581 -15.14 0.51 -13.71
CA TYR A 581 -14.00 1.43 -13.84
C TYR A 581 -12.97 1.25 -12.73
N VAL A 582 -13.39 0.82 -11.53
CA VAL A 582 -12.53 0.75 -10.35
C VAL A 582 -12.74 -0.54 -9.56
N TYR A 583 -11.66 -1.27 -9.31
CA TYR A 583 -11.60 -2.38 -8.37
C TYR A 583 -11.27 -1.85 -6.98
N ILE A 584 -12.24 -1.99 -6.07
CA ILE A 584 -12.17 -1.50 -4.69
C ILE A 584 -12.06 -2.74 -3.79
N THR A 585 -10.92 -3.43 -3.89
CA THR A 585 -10.57 -4.60 -3.08
C THR A 585 -9.18 -4.45 -2.53
#